data_AF-A0A6B2QLD7-F1
#
_entry.id   AF-A0A6B2QLD7-F1
#
_cell.length_a   1.000
_cell.length_b   1.000
_cell.length_c   1.000
_cell.angle_alpha   90.00
_cell.angle_beta   90.00
_cell.angle_gamma   90.00
#
_symmetry.space_group_name_H-M   'P 1'
#
loop_
_entity.id
_entity.type
_entity.pdbx_description
1 polymer ?
#
loop_
_entity_poly.entity_id
_entity_poly.type
_entity_poly.pdbx_seq_one_letter_code
_entity_poly.pdbx_strand_id
1 'polypeptide(L)'
;MFSSDLTDYVIRQLGRTKNKRYEAYVVSRIIHLLNDITLKFVTQQFVRLSNKKIALTDLYFPQLGIHIEVDEGHHFLRNSKMEYSLNQIDEPLYSISQTESDAMREEDIISITEHKIFRVNVYKNQEGQPQNLESIHQQIDKIIEEIKTAKNKLVEEFKFKEWNIETE
;
A
#
# COMPACT_ATOMS: atom_id res chain seq x y z
N MET A 1 12.72 -20.49 -12.96
CA MET A 1 11.28 -20.78 -13.14
C MET A 1 10.60 -20.34 -11.86
N PHE A 2 9.51 -19.58 -11.91
CA PHE A 2 8.81 -19.18 -10.69
C PHE A 2 8.19 -20.40 -10.00
N SER A 3 8.29 -20.49 -8.69
CA SER A 3 7.67 -21.56 -7.91
C SER A 3 6.14 -21.41 -7.89
N SER A 4 5.44 -22.53 -7.64
CA SER A 4 3.99 -22.51 -7.42
C SER A 4 3.60 -21.64 -6.22
N ASP A 5 4.44 -21.62 -5.19
CA ASP A 5 4.19 -20.90 -3.95
C ASP A 5 4.23 -19.39 -4.18
N LEU A 6 5.21 -18.90 -4.95
CA LEU A 6 5.26 -17.49 -5.37
C LEU A 6 4.01 -17.12 -6.15
N THR A 7 3.56 -17.99 -7.05
CA THR A 7 2.36 -17.75 -7.86
C THR A 7 1.12 -17.65 -6.97
N ASP A 8 0.91 -18.61 -6.07
CA ASP A 8 -0.22 -18.60 -5.13
C ASP A 8 -0.18 -17.36 -4.23
N TYR A 9 1.00 -16.98 -3.73
CA TYR A 9 1.18 -15.76 -2.93
C TYR A 9 0.72 -14.51 -3.68
N VAL A 10 1.24 -14.29 -4.90
CA VAL A 10 0.92 -13.11 -5.72
C VAL A 10 -0.58 -13.04 -6.00
N ILE A 11 -1.19 -14.16 -6.39
CA ILE A 11 -2.62 -14.24 -6.69
C ILE A 11 -3.46 -13.95 -5.44
N ARG A 12 -3.09 -14.50 -4.27
CA ARG A 12 -3.80 -14.24 -3.02
C ARG A 12 -3.68 -12.78 -2.59
N GLN A 13 -2.49 -12.18 -2.67
CA GLN A 13 -2.30 -10.77 -2.34
C GLN A 13 -3.17 -9.88 -3.22
N LEU A 14 -3.05 -9.99 -4.55
CA LEU A 14 -3.86 -9.18 -5.46
C LEU A 14 -5.37 -9.46 -5.32
N GLY A 15 -5.75 -10.68 -4.95
CA GLY A 15 -7.14 -11.09 -4.71
C GLY A 15 -7.80 -10.47 -3.47
N ARG A 16 -7.03 -9.89 -2.53
CA ARG A 16 -7.56 -9.21 -1.33
C ARG A 16 -8.11 -7.81 -1.63
N THR A 17 -7.65 -7.17 -2.71
CA THR A 17 -7.85 -5.74 -3.03
C THR A 17 -9.26 -5.33 -3.48
N LYS A 18 -10.30 -5.76 -2.74
CA LYS A 18 -11.72 -5.63 -3.12
C LYS A 18 -12.46 -4.53 -2.35
N ASN A 19 -11.79 -3.84 -1.43
CA ASN A 19 -12.44 -3.01 -0.43
C ASN A 19 -12.72 -1.59 -0.95
N LYS A 20 -11.93 -1.10 -1.92
CA LYS A 20 -12.18 0.18 -2.59
C LYS A 20 -12.25 0.04 -4.11
N ARG A 21 -12.96 0.97 -4.78
CA ARG A 21 -13.28 0.87 -6.22
C ARG A 21 -12.03 0.92 -7.11
N TYR A 22 -11.04 1.72 -6.74
CA TYR A 22 -9.81 1.95 -7.48
C TYR A 22 -8.63 1.17 -6.92
N GLU A 23 -8.72 0.63 -5.70
CA GLU A 23 -7.68 -0.15 -5.02
C GLU A 23 -7.08 -1.23 -5.93
N ALA A 24 -7.92 -2.17 -6.40
CA ALA A 24 -7.48 -3.27 -7.27
C ALA A 24 -6.75 -2.77 -8.52
N TYR A 25 -7.27 -1.71 -9.14
CA TYR A 25 -6.69 -1.17 -10.37
C TYR A 25 -5.31 -0.59 -10.13
N VAL A 26 -5.17 0.29 -9.14
CA VAL A 26 -3.92 0.98 -8.83
C VAL A 26 -2.87 -0.04 -8.38
N VAL A 27 -3.22 -0.90 -7.43
CA VAL A 27 -2.29 -1.89 -6.85
C VAL A 27 -1.81 -2.88 -7.92
N SER A 28 -2.73 -3.49 -8.68
CA SER A 28 -2.34 -4.45 -9.73
C SER A 28 -1.49 -3.79 -10.82
N ARG A 29 -1.81 -2.56 -11.21
CA ARG A 29 -1.01 -1.82 -12.20
C ARG A 29 0.41 -1.53 -11.70
N ILE A 30 0.57 -1.11 -10.45
CA ILE A 30 1.90 -0.91 -9.84
C ILE A 30 2.70 -2.22 -9.90
N ILE A 31 2.12 -3.32 -9.42
CA ILE A 31 2.82 -4.62 -9.38
C ILE A 31 3.21 -5.11 -10.78
N HIS A 32 2.29 -5.05 -11.74
CA HIS A 32 2.56 -5.53 -13.11
C HIS A 32 3.54 -4.65 -13.89
N LEU A 33 3.55 -3.33 -13.66
CA LEU A 33 4.50 -2.43 -14.34
C LEU A 33 5.87 -2.43 -13.66
N LEU A 34 5.92 -2.55 -12.32
CA LEU A 34 7.18 -2.73 -11.59
C LEU A 34 7.84 -4.05 -12.00
N ASN A 35 7.04 -5.13 -12.10
CA ASN A 35 7.44 -6.45 -12.57
C ASN A 35 8.74 -6.98 -11.94
N ASP A 36 8.88 -6.77 -10.63
CA ASP A 36 10.09 -7.09 -9.87
C ASP A 36 9.73 -7.93 -8.65
N ILE A 37 9.74 -9.25 -8.83
CA ILE A 37 9.38 -10.20 -7.78
C ILE A 37 10.47 -10.41 -6.74
N THR A 38 11.65 -9.79 -6.88
CA THR A 38 12.65 -9.80 -5.78
C THR A 38 12.31 -8.81 -4.68
N LEU A 39 11.32 -7.94 -4.93
CA LEU A 39 10.63 -7.12 -3.94
C LEU A 39 9.37 -7.84 -3.46
N LYS A 40 9.36 -8.25 -2.19
CA LYS A 40 8.14 -8.66 -1.51
C LYS A 40 7.17 -7.49 -1.47
N PHE A 41 5.90 -7.79 -1.71
CA PHE A 41 4.81 -6.85 -1.48
C PHE A 41 3.72 -7.49 -0.64
N VAL A 42 3.04 -6.66 0.16
CA VAL A 42 1.89 -7.04 0.99
C VAL A 42 0.75 -6.09 0.67
N THR A 43 -0.44 -6.63 0.40
CA THR A 43 -1.66 -5.86 0.23
C THR A 43 -2.42 -5.78 1.55
N GLN A 44 -3.11 -4.67 1.79
CA GLN A 44 -3.92 -4.47 3.00
C GLN A 44 -3.10 -4.72 4.28
N GLN A 45 -1.98 -4.02 4.40
CA GLN A 45 -1.11 -4.09 5.56
C GLN A 45 -1.66 -3.20 6.70
N PHE A 46 -1.90 -3.78 7.87
CA PHE A 46 -2.22 -3.02 9.07
C PHE A 46 -0.97 -2.33 9.61
N VAL A 47 -1.11 -1.05 9.96
CA VAL A 47 -0.01 -0.25 10.50
C VAL A 47 -0.46 0.48 11.76
N ARG A 48 0.46 0.64 12.70
CA ARG A 48 0.24 1.43 13.92
C ARG A 48 0.78 2.83 13.71
N LEU A 49 -0.10 3.81 13.90
CA LEU A 49 0.21 5.24 13.82
C LEU A 49 0.87 5.75 15.10
N SER A 50 1.47 6.94 15.04
CA SER A 50 2.12 7.57 16.20
C SER A 50 1.15 7.80 17.36
N ASN A 51 -0.12 8.06 17.06
CA ASN A 51 -1.20 8.22 18.04
C ASN A 51 -1.78 6.89 18.56
N LYS A 52 -1.13 5.76 18.27
CA LYS A 52 -1.52 4.37 18.61
C LYS A 52 -2.76 3.84 17.87
N LYS A 53 -3.46 4.63 17.06
CA LYS A 53 -4.53 4.13 16.19
C LYS A 53 -3.93 3.16 15.17
N ILE A 54 -4.78 2.26 14.68
CA ILE A 54 -4.45 1.35 13.59
C ILE A 54 -4.96 1.97 12.29
N ALA A 55 -4.19 1.81 11.22
CA ALA A 55 -4.58 2.15 9.86
C ALA A 55 -4.33 0.95 8.94
N LEU A 56 -4.81 1.07 7.71
CA LEU A 56 -4.65 0.06 6.66
C LEU A 56 -4.10 0.72 5.41
N THR A 57 -2.92 0.28 4.95
CA THR A 57 -2.36 0.72 3.66
C THR A 57 -2.66 -0.30 2.58
N ASP A 58 -2.95 0.16 1.36
CA ASP A 58 -3.42 -0.69 0.27
C ASP A 58 -2.29 -1.59 -0.27
N LEU A 59 -1.05 -1.08 -0.32
CA LEU A 59 0.14 -1.82 -0.75
C LEU A 59 1.36 -1.43 0.10
N TYR A 60 2.20 -2.41 0.43
CA TYR A 60 3.40 -2.24 1.25
C TYR A 60 4.58 -3.05 0.69
N PHE A 61 5.78 -2.46 0.65
CA PHE A 61 7.04 -3.10 0.28
C PHE A 61 7.98 -3.16 1.50
N PRO A 62 8.03 -4.30 2.23
CA PRO A 62 8.76 -4.40 3.49
C PRO A 62 10.25 -4.08 3.40
N GLN A 63 10.93 -4.58 2.37
CA GLN A 63 12.37 -4.35 2.17
C GLN A 63 12.72 -2.86 2.01
N LEU A 64 11.76 -2.02 1.61
CA LEU A 64 11.97 -0.61 1.33
C LEU A 64 11.34 0.32 2.39
N GLY A 65 10.48 -0.20 3.27
CA GLY A 65 9.67 0.64 4.15
C GLY A 65 8.75 1.59 3.39
N ILE A 66 8.21 1.17 2.24
CA ILE A 66 7.38 2.01 1.36
C ILE A 66 5.94 1.49 1.36
N HIS A 67 4.99 2.39 1.65
CA HIS A 67 3.56 2.16 1.54
C HIS A 67 2.95 2.96 0.40
N ILE A 68 1.87 2.44 -0.17
CA ILE A 68 1.03 3.13 -1.15
C ILE A 68 -0.40 3.10 -0.64
N GLU A 69 -1.03 4.27 -0.67
CA GLU A 69 -2.43 4.49 -0.31
C GLU A 69 -3.20 5.04 -1.52
N VAL A 70 -4.33 4.43 -1.81
CA VAL A 70 -5.30 4.91 -2.81
C VAL A 70 -6.28 5.82 -2.08
N ASP A 71 -6.20 7.11 -2.42
CA ASP A 71 -7.07 8.13 -1.82
C ASP A 71 -8.33 8.31 -2.67
N GLU A 72 -9.41 7.69 -2.20
CA GLU A 72 -10.77 7.81 -2.76
C GLU A 72 -11.59 8.93 -2.09
N GLY A 73 -10.98 9.70 -1.17
CA GLY A 73 -11.64 10.68 -0.33
C GLY A 73 -12.73 10.12 0.59
N HIS A 74 -13.47 11.03 1.23
CA HIS A 74 -14.58 10.71 2.14
C HIS A 74 -15.77 9.97 1.48
N HIS A 75 -15.81 9.87 0.15
CA HIS A 75 -16.91 9.27 -0.60
C HIS A 75 -17.10 7.78 -0.31
N PHE A 76 -16.04 7.08 0.15
CA PHE A 76 -16.07 5.65 0.44
C PHE A 76 -16.33 5.29 1.92
N LEU A 77 -16.52 6.28 2.80
CA LEU A 77 -16.68 6.04 4.24
C LEU A 77 -18.11 5.68 4.65
N ARG A 78 -19.09 5.75 3.74
CA ARG A 78 -20.45 5.33 4.05
C ARG A 78 -20.47 3.80 4.22
N ASN A 79 -20.53 3.36 5.48
CA ASN A 79 -20.57 1.96 5.94
C ASN A 79 -19.23 1.23 6.06
N SER A 80 -18.07 1.92 6.01
CA SER A 80 -16.79 1.28 6.32
C SER A 80 -16.42 1.47 7.80
N LYS A 81 -15.65 0.54 8.36
CA LYS A 81 -15.09 0.61 9.72
C LYS A 81 -13.95 1.65 9.85
N MET A 82 -13.67 2.38 8.77
CA MET A 82 -12.58 3.34 8.66
C MET A 82 -13.07 4.76 8.89
N GLU A 83 -12.20 5.59 9.44
CA GLU A 83 -12.34 7.01 9.68
C GLU A 83 -11.26 7.73 8.88
N TYR A 84 -11.66 8.75 8.11
CA TYR A 84 -10.70 9.63 7.46
C TYR A 84 -10.26 10.71 8.43
N SER A 85 -8.95 10.85 8.56
CA SER A 85 -8.31 11.83 9.43
C SER A 85 -7.11 12.41 8.69
N LEU A 86 -6.99 13.75 8.70
CA LEU A 86 -5.77 14.42 8.26
C LEU A 86 -4.68 14.15 9.30
N ASN A 87 -4.01 13.01 9.15
CA ASN A 87 -2.86 12.62 9.96
C ASN A 87 -1.60 13.34 9.46
N GLN A 88 -0.45 13.04 10.07
CA GLN A 88 0.84 13.59 9.62
C GLN A 88 1.08 13.24 8.14
N ILE A 89 1.91 14.04 7.45
CA ILE A 89 2.19 13.88 6.01
C ILE A 89 2.59 12.43 5.67
N ASP A 90 3.34 11.80 6.57
CA ASP A 90 3.87 10.44 6.44
C ASP A 90 3.03 9.35 7.14
N GLU A 91 1.75 9.63 7.44
CA GLU A 91 0.82 8.65 8.02
C GLU A 91 -0.42 8.47 7.12
N PRO A 92 -0.98 7.24 6.99
CA PRO A 92 -2.18 7.00 6.17
C PRO A 92 -3.34 7.91 6.55
N LEU A 93 -4.16 8.29 5.56
CA LEU A 93 -5.34 9.13 5.76
C LEU A 93 -6.52 8.38 6.39
N TYR A 94 -6.56 7.06 6.21
CA TYR A 94 -7.61 6.21 6.77
C TYR A 94 -7.14 5.48 8.02
N SER A 95 -7.84 5.66 9.14
CA SER A 95 -7.61 4.93 10.39
C SER A 95 -8.84 4.09 10.76
N ILE A 96 -8.66 3.07 11.57
CA ILE A 96 -9.74 2.18 12.00
C ILE A 96 -10.36 2.76 13.28
N SER A 97 -11.69 2.69 13.40
CA SER A 97 -12.38 3.12 14.62
C SER A 97 -11.86 2.39 15.86
N GLN A 98 -11.91 3.05 17.01
CA GLN A 98 -11.31 2.54 18.25
C GLN A 98 -11.89 1.18 18.69
N THR A 99 -13.19 0.99 18.50
CA THR A 99 -13.90 -0.26 18.84
C THR A 99 -13.41 -1.45 18.01
N GLU A 100 -13.04 -1.20 16.76
CA GLU A 100 -12.55 -2.21 15.84
C GLU A 100 -11.05 -2.46 16.03
N SER A 101 -10.29 -1.44 16.43
CA SER A 101 -8.86 -1.56 16.74
C SER A 101 -8.57 -2.63 17.80
N ASP A 102 -9.47 -2.86 18.76
CA ASP A 102 -9.30 -3.87 19.80
C ASP A 102 -9.52 -5.30 19.28
N ALA A 103 -10.36 -5.47 18.25
CA ALA A 103 -10.59 -6.76 17.59
C ALA A 103 -9.41 -7.19 16.70
N MET A 104 -8.52 -6.25 16.34
CA MET A 104 -7.42 -6.47 15.40
C MET A 104 -6.08 -6.73 16.10
N ARG A 105 -6.06 -6.98 17.41
CA ARG A 105 -4.82 -7.20 18.17
C ARG A 105 -4.03 -8.43 17.74
N GLU A 106 -4.68 -9.40 17.10
CA GLU A 106 -4.05 -10.62 16.58
C GLU A 106 -3.48 -10.46 15.17
N GLU A 107 -3.78 -9.35 14.48
CA GLU A 107 -3.24 -9.06 13.16
C GLU A 107 -1.76 -8.67 13.24
N ASP A 108 -1.02 -8.92 12.17
CA ASP A 108 0.36 -8.44 12.02
C ASP A 108 0.37 -6.93 11.79
N ILE A 109 0.50 -6.17 12.87
CA ILE A 109 0.50 -4.70 12.86
C ILE A 109 1.94 -4.20 12.99
N ILE A 110 2.45 -3.61 11.93
CA ILE A 110 3.79 -3.02 11.90
C ILE A 110 3.76 -1.54 12.31
N SER A 111 4.86 -1.03 12.86
CA SER A 111 5.01 0.41 13.09
C SER A 111 5.25 1.14 11.76
N ILE A 112 4.60 2.29 11.56
CA ILE A 112 4.84 3.13 10.38
C ILE A 112 6.05 4.07 10.53
N THR A 113 6.64 4.12 11.73
CA THR A 113 7.79 5.00 12.02
C THR A 113 8.92 4.75 11.02
N GLU A 114 9.49 5.83 10.45
CA GLU A 114 10.55 5.81 9.41
C GLU A 114 10.13 5.29 8.03
N HIS A 115 8.88 4.84 7.85
CA HIS A 115 8.38 4.43 6.55
C HIS A 115 7.90 5.62 5.72
N LYS A 116 7.94 5.46 4.39
CA LYS A 116 7.42 6.44 3.43
C LYS A 116 6.05 6.04 2.95
N ILE A 117 5.18 7.02 2.71
CA ILE A 117 3.84 6.80 2.16
C ILE A 117 3.66 7.61 0.88
N PHE A 118 3.36 6.91 -0.21
CA PHE A 118 2.92 7.52 -1.45
C PHE A 118 1.40 7.42 -1.60
N ARG A 119 0.79 8.44 -2.22
CA ARG A 119 -0.65 8.49 -2.44
C ARG A 119 -0.99 8.58 -3.91
N VAL A 120 -2.01 7.83 -4.32
CA VAL A 120 -2.62 7.95 -5.64
C VAL A 120 -4.00 8.57 -5.47
N ASN A 121 -4.13 9.82 -5.89
CA ASN A 121 -5.40 10.55 -5.86
C ASN A 121 -6.23 10.16 -7.07
N VAL A 122 -7.41 9.58 -6.86
CA VAL A 122 -8.28 9.11 -7.96
C VAL A 122 -9.44 10.06 -8.25
N TYR A 123 -9.63 11.09 -7.41
CA TYR A 123 -10.60 12.16 -7.61
C TYR A 123 -9.91 13.50 -7.82
N LYS A 124 -10.51 14.38 -8.64
CA LYS A 124 -9.99 15.72 -8.96
C LYS A 124 -10.25 16.71 -7.83
N ASN A 125 -11.38 16.55 -7.15
CA ASN A 125 -11.90 17.51 -6.19
C ASN A 125 -12.75 16.81 -5.13
N GLN A 126 -13.08 17.56 -4.08
CA GLN A 126 -13.94 17.10 -2.98
C GLN A 126 -15.36 16.75 -3.43
N GLU A 127 -15.79 17.25 -4.59
CA GLU A 127 -17.09 16.93 -5.22
C GLU A 127 -17.16 15.50 -5.79
N GLY A 128 -16.03 14.76 -5.78
CA GLY A 128 -16.01 13.35 -6.15
C GLY A 128 -15.96 13.12 -7.66
N GLN A 129 -15.51 14.11 -8.45
CA GLN A 129 -15.30 13.91 -9.89
C GLN A 129 -14.04 13.06 -10.12
N PRO A 130 -14.12 11.88 -10.76
CA PRO A 130 -12.95 11.06 -11.01
C PRO A 130 -11.89 11.80 -11.83
N GLN A 131 -10.62 11.51 -11.54
CA GLN A 131 -9.54 11.86 -12.44
C GLN A 131 -9.64 11.10 -13.76
N ASN A 132 -9.00 11.63 -14.79
CA ASN A 132 -8.81 10.87 -16.02
C ASN A 132 -7.73 9.79 -15.78
N LEU A 133 -7.78 8.75 -16.62
CA LEU A 133 -6.91 7.59 -16.47
C LEU A 133 -5.42 7.94 -16.65
N GLU A 134 -5.12 8.87 -17.55
CA GLU A 134 -3.74 9.33 -17.81
C GLU A 134 -3.10 9.97 -16.58
N SER A 135 -3.85 10.79 -15.84
CA SER A 135 -3.36 11.43 -14.61
C SER A 135 -3.11 10.41 -13.50
N ILE A 136 -3.93 9.36 -13.42
CA ILE A 136 -3.70 8.24 -12.48
C ILE A 136 -2.44 7.46 -12.91
N HIS A 137 -2.25 7.21 -14.21
CA HIS A 137 -1.05 6.54 -14.72
C HIS A 137 0.21 7.32 -14.41
N GLN A 138 0.23 8.63 -14.65
CA GLN A 138 1.38 9.47 -14.35
C GLN A 138 1.76 9.45 -12.86
N GLN A 139 0.77 9.36 -11.95
CA GLN A 139 1.05 9.19 -10.51
C GLN A 139 1.67 7.83 -10.22
N ILE A 140 1.11 6.75 -10.80
CA ILE A 140 1.63 5.39 -10.66
C ILE A 140 3.07 5.28 -11.19
N ASP A 141 3.35 5.85 -12.36
CA ASP A 141 4.66 5.80 -12.98
C ASP A 141 5.71 6.50 -12.10
N LYS A 142 5.38 7.66 -11.51
CA LYS A 142 6.25 8.34 -10.54
C LYS A 142 6.54 7.47 -9.31
N ILE A 143 5.52 6.81 -8.76
CA ILE A 143 5.69 5.91 -7.61
C ILE A 143 6.60 4.73 -7.96
N ILE A 144 6.46 4.16 -9.17
CA ILE A 144 7.32 3.07 -9.63
C ILE A 144 8.78 3.53 -9.71
N GLU A 145 9.04 4.73 -10.21
CA GLU A 145 10.40 5.27 -10.27
C GLU A 145 11.00 5.53 -8.87
N GLU A 146 10.19 5.99 -7.91
CA GLU A 146 10.61 6.10 -6.50
C GLU A 146 10.97 4.74 -5.89
N ILE A 147 10.15 3.71 -6.16
CA ILE A 147 10.41 2.33 -5.69
C ILE A 147 11.73 1.80 -6.28
N LYS A 148 11.93 1.95 -7.59
CA LYS A 148 13.17 1.52 -8.26
C LYS A 148 14.38 2.27 -7.71
N THR A 149 14.26 3.59 -7.52
CA THR A 149 15.34 4.43 -6.96
C THR A 149 15.69 3.99 -5.54
N ALA A 150 14.69 3.74 -4.69
CA ALA A 150 14.91 3.25 -3.33
C ALA A 150 15.59 1.88 -3.31
N LYS A 151 15.15 0.95 -4.17
CA LYS A 151 15.81 -0.36 -4.33
C LYS A 151 17.27 -0.20 -4.78
N ASN A 152 17.52 0.59 -5.83
CA ASN A 152 18.87 0.77 -6.37
C ASN A 152 19.83 1.32 -5.32
N LYS A 153 19.38 2.29 -4.50
CA LYS A 153 20.17 2.80 -3.38
C LYS A 153 20.57 1.69 -2.39
N LEU A 154 19.64 0.80 -2.02
CA LEU A 154 19.95 -0.31 -1.12
C LEU A 154 20.90 -1.34 -1.77
N VAL A 155 20.79 -1.54 -3.09
CA VAL A 155 21.70 -2.43 -3.85
C VAL A 155 23.10 -1.84 -3.88
N GLU A 156 23.24 -0.55 -4.20
CA GLU A 156 24.53 0.17 -4.20
C GLU A 156 25.20 0.18 -2.82
N GLU A 157 24.41 0.25 -1.75
CA GLU A 157 24.90 0.16 -0.37
C GLU A 157 25.13 -1.28 0.11
N PHE A 158 24.92 -2.30 -0.74
CA PHE A 158 24.99 -3.73 -0.38
C PHE A 158 24.07 -4.13 0.79
N LYS A 159 22.97 -3.41 0.99
CA LYS A 159 21.96 -3.65 2.04
C LYS A 159 20.71 -4.34 1.52
N PHE A 160 20.52 -4.42 0.20
CA PHE A 160 19.36 -5.08 -0.39
C PHE A 160 19.46 -6.60 -0.26
N LYS A 161 18.53 -7.19 0.48
CA LYS A 161 18.30 -8.64 0.53
C LYS A 161 17.13 -8.97 -0.37
N GLU A 162 17.35 -9.79 -1.40
CA GLU A 162 16.27 -10.26 -2.27
C GLU A 162 15.26 -11.11 -1.50
N TRP A 163 13.98 -10.98 -1.86
CA TRP A 163 12.94 -11.84 -1.32
C TRP A 163 12.97 -13.21 -1.97
N ASN A 164 12.85 -14.25 -1.14
CA ASN A 164 12.66 -15.63 -1.58
C ASN A 164 11.67 -16.30 -0.64
N ILE A 165 10.50 -16.66 -1.19
CA ILE A 165 9.38 -17.26 -0.46
C ILE A 165 9.71 -18.62 0.18
N GLU A 166 10.67 -19.37 -0.37
CA GLU A 166 11.02 -20.71 0.13
C GLU A 166 11.95 -20.66 1.37
N THR A 167 12.56 -19.50 1.60
CA THR A 167 13.59 -19.30 2.65
C THR A 167 13.26 -18.17 3.62
N GLU A 168 12.06 -17.59 3.49
CA GLU A 168 11.59 -16.50 4.33
C GLU A 168 11.23 -16.97 5.75
#